data_AF-A0A8C1TWA8-F1
#
_entry.id   AF-A0A8C1TWA8-F1
#
_cell.length_a   1.000
_cell.length_b   1.000
_cell.length_c   1.000
_cell.angle_alpha   90.00
_cell.angle_beta   90.00
_cell.angle_gamma   90.00
#
_symmetry.space_group_name_H-M   'P 1'
#
loop_
_entity.id
_entity.type
_entity.pdbx_description
1 polymer ?
#
loop_
_entity_poly.entity_id
_entity_poly.type
_entity_poly.pdbx_seq_one_letter_code
_entity_poly.pdbx_strand_id
1 'polypeptide(L)'
;MILLSRVVLPGKPVPWKLTRDPSLSRLMLFRERFHFVLVSRFSHYCLYLQLEDCRSGMYPPKGPTFKGNVTWYTVDLDLPPSERWTQVIKDKNTELITMVQTIKDLAKGFFDGKLVDLVDEELPLIVDTLPQPFSDEIKGIAAVSGIPLGEITLFNIFYEVFTVCTSIVAEDFNGNIYHARNLDFGLFMGWDRQNKTWTLTEKLKPLVVNVNFQRGNKTVFKSTNFAGYVGILTGIRPGEFSLTMNERFNFDGGYVGILEWILGWRDGMWMGFLTRKVLENATSYEDAKDQLSLTKLLAPAYFILGGNRTGQGCVITRTRINTLDIWEIFLWHQYMMFCLQNQFLIK
;
A
#
# COMPACT_ATOMS: atom_id res chain seq x y z
N MET A 1 -16.14 -29.40 -4.46
CA MET A 1 -15.00 -28.49 -4.68
C MET A 1 -13.80 -29.07 -3.96
N ILE A 2 -12.89 -29.73 -4.69
CA ILE A 2 -11.74 -30.45 -4.13
C ILE A 2 -10.61 -29.43 -3.98
N LEU A 3 -10.26 -29.09 -2.73
CA LEU A 3 -9.04 -28.35 -2.40
C LEU A 3 -7.89 -29.35 -2.34
N LEU A 4 -6.86 -29.17 -3.18
CA LEU A 4 -5.59 -29.88 -3.04
C LEU A 4 -4.49 -28.86 -2.72
N SER A 5 -4.12 -28.75 -1.45
CA SER A 5 -2.93 -28.03 -0.99
C SER A 5 -1.75 -28.99 -0.93
N ARG A 6 -0.71 -28.76 -1.73
CA ARG A 6 0.54 -29.54 -1.70
C ARG A 6 1.48 -28.91 -0.66
N VAL A 7 1.74 -29.63 0.43
CA VAL A 7 2.67 -29.25 1.50
C VAL A 7 4.10 -29.58 1.05
N VAL A 8 5.02 -28.60 1.12
CA VAL A 8 6.46 -28.81 0.95
C VAL A 8 7.14 -28.57 2.30
N LEU A 9 7.92 -29.55 2.78
CA LEU A 9 8.60 -29.54 4.08
C LEU A 9 9.92 -28.73 4.05
N PRO A 10 10.32 -28.06 5.16
CA PRO A 10 11.53 -27.22 5.20
C PRO A 10 12.82 -27.98 5.59
N GLY A 11 13.93 -27.61 4.94
CA GLY A 11 15.31 -28.01 5.30
C GLY A 11 15.90 -27.19 6.47
N LYS A 12 16.96 -27.73 7.10
CA LYS A 12 17.56 -27.30 8.38
C LYS A 12 18.36 -25.97 8.32
N PRO A 13 18.48 -25.22 9.44
CA PRO A 13 19.21 -23.95 9.50
C PRO A 13 20.72 -24.10 9.74
N VAL A 14 21.51 -23.18 9.17
CA VAL A 14 22.96 -22.99 9.39
C VAL A 14 23.16 -21.77 10.32
N PRO A 15 24.04 -21.82 11.34
CA PRO A 15 24.23 -20.71 12.27
C PRO A 15 25.28 -19.70 11.82
N TRP A 16 24.96 -18.41 11.87
CA TRP A 16 25.90 -17.29 11.72
C TRP A 16 26.34 -16.75 13.08
N LYS A 17 27.66 -16.52 13.26
CA LYS A 17 28.27 -15.91 14.46
C LYS A 17 28.15 -14.38 14.41
N LEU A 18 27.63 -13.77 15.48
CA LEU A 18 27.56 -12.31 15.66
C LEU A 18 28.90 -11.72 16.15
N THR A 19 29.34 -10.63 15.52
CA THR A 19 30.23 -9.62 16.12
C THR A 19 29.39 -8.58 16.86
N ARG A 20 29.79 -8.24 18.10
CA ARG A 20 29.04 -7.38 19.03
C ARG A 20 29.30 -5.89 18.76
N ASP A 21 28.32 -5.23 18.15
CA ASP A 21 28.19 -3.76 18.16
C ASP A 21 27.06 -3.36 19.14
N PRO A 22 27.32 -2.48 20.12
CA PRO A 22 26.33 -2.03 21.10
C PRO A 22 25.15 -1.22 20.49
N SER A 23 25.30 -0.63 19.30
CA SER A 23 24.19 0.06 18.59
C SER A 23 23.16 -0.95 18.04
N LEU A 24 23.65 -2.03 17.43
CA LEU A 24 22.88 -3.18 16.96
C LEU A 24 22.14 -3.90 18.09
N SER A 25 22.73 -3.89 19.30
CA SER A 25 22.13 -4.51 20.48
C SER A 25 20.87 -3.78 20.97
N ARG A 26 20.83 -2.44 20.88
CA ARG A 26 19.61 -1.66 21.20
C ARG A 26 18.52 -1.82 20.14
N LEU A 27 18.89 -1.92 18.86
CA LEU A 27 17.96 -2.21 17.77
C LEU A 27 17.37 -3.63 17.85
N MET A 28 18.14 -4.63 18.29
CA MET A 28 17.63 -5.99 18.49
C MET A 28 16.65 -6.09 19.68
N LEU A 29 16.86 -5.30 20.74
CA LEU A 29 15.88 -5.16 21.82
C LEU A 29 14.59 -4.46 21.35
N PHE A 30 14.69 -3.53 20.39
CA PHE A 30 13.53 -2.94 19.70
C PHE A 30 12.81 -4.00 18.85
N ARG A 31 13.55 -4.84 18.10
CA ARG A 31 13.03 -5.96 17.30
C ARG A 31 12.17 -6.94 18.11
N GLU A 32 12.61 -7.36 19.30
CA GLU A 32 11.83 -8.29 20.13
C GLU A 32 10.61 -7.61 20.78
N ARG A 33 10.73 -6.36 21.23
CA ARG A 33 9.60 -5.65 21.85
C ARG A 33 8.53 -5.20 20.85
N PHE A 34 8.91 -4.76 19.65
CA PHE A 34 7.97 -4.33 18.61
C PHE A 34 7.09 -5.49 18.17
N HIS A 35 7.69 -6.66 17.88
CA HIS A 35 6.97 -7.84 17.46
C HIS A 35 6.13 -8.44 18.61
N PHE A 36 6.67 -8.51 19.83
CA PHE A 36 5.94 -9.11 20.95
C PHE A 36 4.78 -8.24 21.45
N VAL A 37 4.88 -6.91 21.43
CA VAL A 37 3.77 -6.02 21.85
C VAL A 37 2.64 -6.01 20.80
N LEU A 38 2.98 -6.02 19.50
CA LEU A 38 1.98 -6.07 18.42
C LEU A 38 1.34 -7.44 18.21
N VAL A 39 1.96 -8.53 18.66
CA VAL A 39 1.36 -9.87 18.55
C VAL A 39 0.66 -10.27 19.86
N SER A 40 1.26 -9.99 21.02
CA SER A 40 0.68 -10.43 22.31
C SER A 40 -0.58 -9.66 22.74
N ARG A 41 -0.72 -8.38 22.37
CA ARG A 41 -1.94 -7.59 22.69
C ARG A 41 -3.13 -7.87 21.77
N PHE A 42 -2.91 -8.53 20.63
CA PHE A 42 -3.95 -8.76 19.62
C PHE A 42 -4.56 -10.17 19.69
N SER A 43 -3.99 -11.06 20.52
CA SER A 43 -4.44 -12.45 20.64
C SER A 43 -5.77 -12.66 21.39
N HIS A 44 -6.52 -11.60 21.73
CA HIS A 44 -7.78 -11.69 22.49
C HIS A 44 -9.01 -11.08 21.79
N TYR A 45 -8.91 -10.63 20.54
CA TYR A 45 -10.09 -10.20 19.80
C TYR A 45 -10.64 -11.37 18.98
N CYS A 46 -11.64 -12.05 19.55
CA CYS A 46 -12.46 -13.02 18.85
C CYS A 46 -13.26 -12.30 17.75
N LEU A 47 -12.74 -12.29 16.52
CA LEU A 47 -13.47 -11.85 15.33
C LEU A 47 -14.61 -12.85 15.11
N TYR A 48 -15.83 -12.46 15.49
CA TYR A 48 -17.03 -13.10 14.96
C TYR A 48 -17.07 -12.79 13.46
N LEU A 49 -16.56 -13.70 12.65
CA LEU A 49 -16.82 -13.71 11.20
C LEU A 49 -18.31 -14.00 11.01
N GLN A 50 -19.12 -12.96 10.88
CA GLN A 50 -20.45 -13.09 10.28
C GLN A 50 -20.24 -13.35 8.80
N LEU A 51 -20.28 -14.63 8.43
CA LEU A 51 -20.37 -15.05 7.04
C LEU A 51 -21.80 -14.75 6.57
N GLU A 52 -21.91 -13.93 5.53
CA GLU A 52 -23.17 -13.68 4.81
C GLU A 52 -23.14 -14.37 3.44
N ASP A 53 -24.31 -14.70 2.89
CA ASP A 53 -24.42 -15.20 1.52
C ASP A 53 -24.01 -14.11 0.50
N CYS A 54 -23.60 -14.55 -0.70
CA CYS A 54 -23.25 -13.64 -1.79
C CYS A 54 -24.38 -12.65 -2.08
N ARG A 55 -24.07 -11.35 -1.99
CA ARG A 55 -25.06 -10.28 -2.19
C ARG A 55 -25.35 -10.03 -3.67
N SER A 56 -26.61 -9.70 -3.99
CA SER A 56 -27.07 -9.30 -5.32
C SER A 56 -27.70 -7.90 -5.29
N GLY A 57 -27.80 -7.23 -6.45
CA GLY A 57 -28.47 -5.92 -6.56
C GLY A 57 -27.75 -4.74 -5.89
N MET A 58 -26.44 -4.88 -5.64
CA MET A 58 -25.61 -3.89 -4.95
C MET A 58 -25.05 -2.79 -5.86
N TYR A 59 -25.28 -2.86 -7.17
CA TYR A 59 -24.87 -1.86 -8.16
C TYR A 59 -26.10 -1.30 -8.92
N PRO A 60 -26.23 0.03 -9.10
CA PRO A 60 -25.34 1.06 -8.60
C PRO A 60 -25.33 1.13 -7.05
N PRO A 61 -24.20 1.56 -6.42
CA PRO A 61 -24.05 1.55 -4.97
C PRO A 61 -25.15 2.33 -4.24
N LYS A 62 -25.80 1.69 -3.27
CA LYS A 62 -26.86 2.27 -2.45
C LYS A 62 -26.94 1.62 -1.08
N GLY A 63 -27.65 2.26 -0.15
CA GLY A 63 -27.89 1.73 1.19
C GLY A 63 -26.72 1.92 2.15
N PRO A 64 -26.68 1.18 3.27
CA PRO A 64 -25.84 1.51 4.42
C PRO A 64 -24.33 1.29 4.20
N THR A 65 -23.95 0.47 3.21
CA THR A 65 -22.55 0.20 2.84
C THR A 65 -21.98 1.27 1.92
N PHE A 66 -22.81 2.07 1.25
CA PHE A 66 -22.37 3.17 0.41
C PHE A 66 -22.13 4.42 1.27
N LYS A 67 -20.89 4.94 1.25
CA LYS A 67 -20.48 6.11 2.05
C LYS A 67 -20.37 7.41 1.27
N GLY A 68 -20.67 7.38 -0.03
CA GLY A 68 -20.64 8.56 -0.89
C GLY A 68 -19.75 8.35 -2.12
N ASN A 69 -19.88 9.29 -3.06
CA ASN A 69 -19.04 9.34 -4.25
C ASN A 69 -17.66 9.88 -3.90
N VAL A 70 -16.65 9.46 -4.66
CA VAL A 70 -15.27 9.94 -4.52
C VAL A 70 -15.02 11.09 -5.50
N THR A 71 -14.56 12.22 -4.98
CA THR A 71 -14.27 13.43 -5.78
C THR A 71 -13.09 13.20 -6.72
N TRP A 72 -13.19 13.74 -7.94
CA TRP A 72 -12.13 13.71 -8.95
C TRP A 72 -11.29 14.98 -8.93
N TYR A 73 -9.98 14.81 -9.04
CA TYR A 73 -9.00 15.88 -9.22
C TYR A 73 -8.17 15.62 -10.46
N THR A 74 -7.67 16.69 -11.07
CA THR A 74 -6.64 16.60 -12.10
C THR A 74 -5.30 16.96 -11.47
N VAL A 75 -4.29 16.12 -11.68
CA VAL A 75 -2.89 16.44 -11.37
C VAL A 75 -2.14 16.58 -12.69
N ASP A 76 -1.59 17.76 -12.92
CA ASP A 76 -0.82 18.07 -14.13
C ASP A 76 0.65 17.72 -13.92
N LEU A 77 1.15 16.75 -14.69
CA LEU A 77 2.52 16.28 -14.65
C LEU A 77 3.51 17.25 -15.30
N ASP A 78 3.03 18.22 -16.07
CA ASP A 78 3.86 19.28 -16.66
C ASP A 78 4.25 20.34 -15.61
N LEU A 79 3.52 20.42 -14.49
CA LEU A 79 3.89 21.27 -13.36
C LEU A 79 5.14 20.73 -12.64
N PRO A 80 5.94 21.62 -12.01
CA PRO A 80 6.96 21.22 -11.06
C PRO A 80 6.38 20.27 -10.01
N PRO A 81 7.08 19.17 -9.65
CA PRO A 81 6.59 18.19 -8.68
C PRO A 81 6.02 18.80 -7.38
N SER A 82 6.65 19.85 -6.85
CA SER A 82 6.22 20.56 -5.64
C SER A 82 4.85 21.25 -5.74
N GLU A 83 4.32 21.46 -6.94
CA GLU A 83 3.06 22.17 -7.18
C GLU A 83 1.90 21.24 -7.58
N ARG A 84 2.21 19.99 -7.94
CA ARG A 84 1.26 19.03 -8.52
C ARG A 84 0.05 18.74 -7.63
N TRP A 85 0.26 18.70 -6.33
CA TRP A 85 -0.77 18.34 -5.35
C TRP A 85 -1.46 19.54 -4.70
N THR A 86 -1.10 20.78 -5.05
CA THR A 86 -1.54 21.99 -4.34
C THR A 86 -3.06 22.09 -4.23
N GLN A 87 -3.81 21.88 -5.32
CA GLN A 87 -5.27 21.99 -5.28
C GLN A 87 -5.91 20.89 -4.43
N VAL A 88 -5.43 19.64 -4.56
CA VAL A 88 -5.93 18.50 -3.77
C VAL A 88 -5.74 18.77 -2.28
N ILE A 89 -4.57 19.26 -1.89
CA ILE A 89 -4.25 19.53 -0.48
C ILE A 89 -5.04 20.71 0.05
N LYS A 90 -5.23 21.79 -0.72
CA LYS A 90 -6.08 22.92 -0.29
C LYS A 90 -7.49 22.47 0.07
N ASP A 91 -8.07 21.59 -0.73
CA ASP A 91 -9.45 21.12 -0.53
C ASP A 91 -9.58 20.05 0.56
N LYS A 92 -8.50 19.32 0.87
CA LYS A 92 -8.47 18.20 1.84
C LYS A 92 -7.64 18.49 3.09
N ASN A 93 -7.22 19.74 3.30
CA ASN A 93 -6.24 20.08 4.33
C ASN A 93 -6.74 19.74 5.74
N THR A 94 -8.00 20.07 6.03
CA THR A 94 -8.61 19.82 7.34
C THR A 94 -8.62 18.33 7.69
N GLU A 95 -8.99 17.49 6.72
CA GLU A 95 -8.99 16.03 6.85
C GLU A 95 -7.56 15.51 7.03
N LEU A 96 -6.60 16.06 6.30
CA LEU A 96 -5.19 15.65 6.36
C LEU A 96 -4.57 15.99 7.71
N ILE A 97 -4.79 17.21 8.21
CA ILE A 97 -4.35 17.64 9.56
C ILE A 97 -4.96 16.71 10.62
N THR A 98 -6.26 16.42 10.51
CA THR A 98 -6.96 15.52 11.45
C THR A 98 -6.34 14.12 11.43
N MET A 99 -6.04 13.60 10.25
CA MET A 99 -5.45 12.29 10.06
C MET A 99 -4.04 12.21 10.66
N VAL A 100 -3.18 13.17 10.35
CA VAL A 100 -1.82 13.24 10.88
C VAL A 100 -1.82 13.38 12.40
N GLN A 101 -2.68 14.24 12.95
CA GLN A 101 -2.85 14.37 14.39
C GLN A 101 -3.29 13.04 15.05
N THR A 102 -4.20 12.31 14.39
CA THR A 102 -4.62 10.98 14.85
C THR A 102 -3.47 9.98 14.87
N ILE A 103 -2.62 9.97 13.83
CA ILE A 103 -1.40 9.14 13.81
C ILE A 103 -0.49 9.52 14.98
N LYS A 104 -0.26 10.81 15.22
CA LYS A 104 0.59 11.30 16.33
C LYS A 104 0.05 10.88 17.69
N ASP A 105 -1.25 11.00 17.91
CA ASP A 105 -1.84 10.66 19.21
C ASP A 105 -1.83 9.15 19.47
N LEU A 106 -2.05 8.34 18.43
CA LEU A 106 -1.81 6.91 18.52
C LEU A 106 -0.34 6.63 18.80
N ALA A 107 0.58 7.24 18.06
CA ALA A 107 2.01 7.10 18.24
C ALA A 107 2.48 7.53 19.64
N LYS A 108 1.92 8.54 20.29
CA LYS A 108 2.28 8.89 21.69
C LYS A 108 1.99 7.74 22.66
N GLY A 109 0.92 6.97 22.42
CA GLY A 109 0.57 5.80 23.21
C GLY A 109 1.49 4.59 22.99
N PHE A 110 2.29 4.60 21.93
CA PHE A 110 3.26 3.55 21.58
C PHE A 110 4.69 4.12 21.66
N PHE A 111 5.65 3.44 22.29
CA PHE A 111 7.06 3.88 22.34
C PHE A 111 7.40 5.11 23.21
N ASP A 112 6.57 5.47 24.19
CA ASP A 112 6.85 6.53 25.18
C ASP A 112 7.27 7.88 24.54
N GLY A 113 6.70 8.22 23.37
CA GLY A 113 6.98 9.48 22.67
C GLY A 113 8.23 9.50 21.78
N LYS A 114 9.12 8.49 21.87
CA LYS A 114 10.37 8.44 21.06
C LYS A 114 10.15 8.36 19.56
N LEU A 115 8.96 7.93 19.12
CA LEU A 115 8.59 7.93 17.71
C LEU A 115 8.43 9.37 17.20
N VAL A 116 8.02 10.32 18.06
CA VAL A 116 7.82 11.73 17.70
C VAL A 116 9.18 12.38 17.42
N ASP A 117 10.18 12.14 18.27
CA ASP A 117 11.53 12.68 18.07
C ASP A 117 12.15 12.20 16.73
N LEU A 118 11.98 10.91 16.40
CA LEU A 118 12.44 10.37 15.12
C LEU A 118 11.68 10.97 13.92
N VAL A 119 10.41 11.27 14.09
CA VAL A 119 9.58 11.89 13.04
C VAL A 119 9.99 13.34 12.81
N ASP A 120 10.29 14.08 13.86
CA ASP A 120 10.56 15.50 13.76
C ASP A 120 12.02 15.81 13.37
N GLU A 121 12.97 14.95 13.74
CA GLU A 121 14.41 15.18 13.50
C GLU A 121 14.99 14.37 12.32
N GLU A 122 14.62 13.09 12.17
CA GLU A 122 15.28 12.18 11.23
C GLU A 122 14.51 12.01 9.90
N LEU A 123 13.18 11.93 9.95
CA LEU A 123 12.38 11.76 8.73
C LEU A 123 12.51 12.92 7.71
N PRO A 124 12.68 14.20 8.10
CA PRO A 124 12.92 15.27 7.14
C PRO A 124 14.19 15.03 6.30
N LEU A 125 15.24 14.45 6.90
CA LEU A 125 16.49 14.10 6.22
C LEU A 125 16.30 12.95 5.23
N ILE A 126 15.34 12.06 5.47
CA ILE A 126 15.02 10.94 4.58
C ILE A 126 14.35 11.44 3.30
N VAL A 127 13.57 12.52 3.34
CA VAL A 127 12.85 13.03 2.17
C VAL A 127 13.79 13.36 1.02
N ASP A 128 14.94 13.95 1.33
CA ASP A 128 15.95 14.30 0.32
C ASP A 128 16.59 13.08 -0.35
N THR A 129 16.43 11.90 0.25
CA THR A 129 16.95 10.63 -0.27
C THR A 129 15.92 9.88 -1.12
N LEU A 130 14.66 10.34 -1.14
CA LEU A 130 13.62 9.73 -1.95
C LEU A 130 13.83 10.06 -3.44
N PRO A 131 13.54 9.11 -4.34
CA PRO A 131 13.67 9.36 -5.77
C PRO A 131 12.72 10.47 -6.22
N GLN A 132 13.12 11.23 -7.24
CA GLN A 132 12.20 12.15 -7.92
C GLN A 132 11.13 11.35 -8.70
N PRO A 133 9.89 11.85 -8.81
CA PRO A 133 9.39 13.16 -8.33
C PRO A 133 8.92 13.18 -6.86
N PHE A 134 9.02 12.05 -6.15
CA PHE A 134 8.33 11.84 -4.87
C PHE A 134 8.83 12.77 -3.76
N SER A 135 10.14 13.02 -3.70
CA SER A 135 10.73 13.95 -2.71
C SER A 135 10.08 15.34 -2.79
N ASP A 136 10.01 15.91 -3.99
CA ASP A 136 9.51 17.27 -4.19
C ASP A 136 7.98 17.34 -4.06
N GLU A 137 7.24 16.30 -4.47
CA GLU A 137 5.80 16.21 -4.23
C GLU A 137 5.48 16.20 -2.72
N ILE A 138 6.23 15.43 -1.91
CA ILE A 138 6.07 15.39 -0.44
C ILE A 138 6.38 16.76 0.18
N LYS A 139 7.47 17.42 -0.24
CA LYS A 139 7.81 18.78 0.21
C LYS A 139 6.72 19.79 -0.15
N GLY A 140 6.18 19.70 -1.36
CA GLY A 140 5.06 20.52 -1.83
C GLY A 140 3.82 20.36 -0.95
N ILE A 141 3.46 19.11 -0.63
CA ILE A 141 2.33 18.81 0.26
C ILE A 141 2.55 19.42 1.65
N ALA A 142 3.74 19.27 2.23
CA ALA A 142 4.08 19.86 3.53
C ALA A 142 3.96 21.40 3.51
N ALA A 143 4.52 22.04 2.47
CA ALA A 143 4.47 23.50 2.31
C ALA A 143 3.04 24.04 2.17
N VAL A 144 2.18 23.36 1.39
CA VAL A 144 0.80 23.80 1.16
C VAL A 144 -0.10 23.54 2.36
N SER A 145 0.08 22.41 3.03
CA SER A 145 -0.74 22.03 4.20
C SER A 145 -0.37 22.79 5.47
N GLY A 146 0.90 23.20 5.60
CA GLY A 146 1.47 23.72 6.84
C GLY A 146 1.83 22.62 7.86
N ILE A 147 1.74 21.35 7.47
CA ILE A 147 2.11 20.20 8.31
C ILE A 147 3.63 20.00 8.24
N PRO A 148 4.32 19.70 9.36
CA PRO A 148 5.75 19.43 9.35
C PRO A 148 6.15 18.34 8.35
N LEU A 149 7.27 18.54 7.65
CA LEU A 149 7.72 17.65 6.58
C LEU A 149 7.88 16.20 7.04
N GLY A 150 8.43 15.98 8.25
CA GLY A 150 8.59 14.66 8.83
C GLY A 150 7.27 13.90 9.00
N GLU A 151 6.18 14.60 9.35
CA GLU A 151 4.86 14.01 9.53
C GLU A 151 4.21 13.60 8.19
N ILE A 152 4.34 14.43 7.15
CA ILE A 152 3.90 14.07 5.79
C ILE A 152 4.71 12.87 5.26
N THR A 153 6.00 12.82 5.60
CA THR A 153 6.88 11.71 5.24
C THR A 153 6.45 10.42 5.95
N LEU A 154 6.18 10.49 7.25
CA LEU A 154 5.63 9.37 8.02
C LEU A 154 4.32 8.87 7.41
N PHE A 155 3.43 9.79 7.03
CA PHE A 155 2.17 9.43 6.38
C PHE A 155 2.41 8.63 5.08
N ASN A 156 3.43 8.98 4.30
CA ASN A 156 3.79 8.24 3.09
C ASN A 156 4.43 6.87 3.39
N ILE A 157 5.25 6.76 4.44
CA ILE A 157 5.82 5.47 4.89
C ILE A 157 4.71 4.53 5.38
N PHE A 158 3.70 5.08 6.05
CA PHE A 158 2.66 4.31 6.71
C PHE A 158 1.87 3.41 5.74
N TYR A 159 1.66 3.86 4.50
CA TYR A 159 1.01 3.07 3.45
C TYR A 159 1.83 1.89 2.93
N GLU A 160 3.14 1.83 3.21
CA GLU A 160 4.02 0.74 2.80
C GLU A 160 4.06 -0.42 3.79
N VAL A 161 3.32 -0.33 4.91
CA VAL A 161 3.48 -1.27 6.04
C VAL A 161 2.14 -1.84 6.55
N PHE A 162 1.02 -1.14 6.35
CA PHE A 162 -0.25 -1.47 7.03
C PHE A 162 -1.49 -1.54 6.13
N THR A 163 -1.42 -2.19 4.98
CA THR A 163 -2.60 -2.39 4.11
C THR A 163 -3.09 -3.85 4.13
N VAL A 164 -4.41 -4.04 4.10
CA VAL A 164 -5.06 -5.31 3.78
C VAL A 164 -5.92 -5.08 2.54
N CYS A 165 -5.94 -6.06 1.64
CA CYS A 165 -6.40 -5.81 0.29
C CYS A 165 -7.01 -7.08 -0.32
N THR A 166 -8.11 -6.90 -1.07
CA THR A 166 -8.66 -7.93 -1.97
C THR A 166 -8.66 -7.39 -3.39
N SER A 167 -8.15 -8.16 -4.35
CA SER A 167 -8.12 -7.78 -5.77
C SER A 167 -8.55 -8.93 -6.66
N ILE A 168 -9.24 -8.62 -7.76
CA ILE A 168 -9.78 -9.59 -8.72
C ILE A 168 -9.42 -9.11 -10.11
N VAL A 169 -8.89 -10.02 -10.93
CA VAL A 169 -8.73 -9.83 -12.38
C VAL A 169 -9.41 -11.00 -13.09
N ALA A 170 -10.36 -10.69 -13.97
CA ALA A 170 -11.20 -11.69 -14.62
C ALA A 170 -11.39 -11.37 -16.09
N GLU A 171 -11.69 -12.40 -16.89
CA GLU A 171 -11.96 -12.29 -18.32
C GLU A 171 -13.34 -12.87 -18.63
N ASP A 172 -14.22 -12.13 -19.31
CA ASP A 172 -15.51 -12.68 -19.72
C ASP A 172 -15.40 -13.56 -21.00
N PHE A 173 -16.51 -14.17 -21.42
CA PHE A 173 -16.56 -15.01 -22.63
C PHE A 173 -16.25 -14.24 -23.93
N ASN A 174 -16.31 -12.91 -23.91
CA ASN A 174 -16.03 -12.06 -25.07
C ASN A 174 -14.58 -11.56 -25.09
N GLY A 175 -13.77 -11.92 -24.09
CA GLY A 175 -12.39 -11.48 -23.95
C GLY A 175 -12.22 -10.13 -23.26
N ASN A 176 -13.27 -9.59 -22.62
CA ASN A 176 -13.17 -8.35 -21.86
C ASN A 176 -12.51 -8.60 -20.50
N ILE A 177 -11.49 -7.82 -20.18
CA ILE A 177 -10.81 -7.87 -18.88
C ILE A 177 -11.49 -6.93 -17.88
N TYR A 178 -11.84 -7.47 -16.72
CA TYR A 178 -12.39 -6.75 -15.57
C TYR A 178 -11.40 -6.80 -14.41
N HIS A 179 -11.15 -5.65 -13.79
CA HIS A 179 -10.26 -5.54 -12.63
C HIS A 179 -10.96 -4.74 -11.53
N ALA A 180 -11.14 -5.36 -10.37
CA ALA A 180 -11.82 -4.78 -9.21
C ALA A 180 -11.02 -5.02 -7.93
N ARG A 181 -11.18 -4.15 -6.93
CA ARG A 181 -10.47 -4.28 -5.66
C ARG A 181 -11.20 -3.62 -4.49
N ASN A 182 -10.99 -4.15 -3.28
CA ASN A 182 -11.29 -3.52 -2.00
C ASN A 182 -9.97 -3.17 -1.29
N LEU A 183 -9.87 -1.94 -0.77
CA LEU A 183 -8.70 -1.43 -0.04
C LEU A 183 -9.07 -1.24 1.43
N ASP A 184 -8.47 -2.03 2.30
CA ASP A 184 -8.71 -2.00 3.74
C ASP A 184 -7.47 -1.39 4.41
N PHE A 185 -7.60 -0.18 4.95
CA PHE A 185 -6.47 0.55 5.52
C PHE A 185 -6.77 1.11 6.92
N GLY A 186 -5.74 1.18 7.76
CA GLY A 186 -5.85 1.65 9.14
C GLY A 186 -6.47 0.66 10.12
N LEU A 187 -6.53 -0.62 9.76
CA LEU A 187 -6.97 -1.68 10.65
C LEU A 187 -6.04 -1.78 11.86
N PHE A 188 -6.58 -2.20 13.00
CA PHE A 188 -5.83 -2.45 14.24
C PHE A 188 -5.23 -1.22 14.93
N MET A 189 -5.53 0.00 14.46
CA MET A 189 -4.99 1.25 14.99
C MET A 189 -6.07 2.19 15.51
N GLY A 190 -6.23 2.17 16.84
CA GLY A 190 -7.28 2.90 17.56
C GLY A 190 -8.65 2.23 17.42
N TRP A 191 -9.10 1.52 18.45
CA TRP A 191 -10.42 0.90 18.46
C TRP A 191 -11.44 1.81 19.13
N ASP A 192 -12.42 2.30 18.36
CA ASP A 192 -13.58 2.97 18.90
C ASP A 192 -14.58 1.93 19.41
N ARG A 193 -14.65 1.77 20.73
CA ARG A 193 -15.56 0.81 21.38
C ARG A 193 -17.04 1.16 21.19
N GLN A 194 -17.37 2.44 21.01
CA GLN A 194 -18.76 2.90 20.88
C GLN A 194 -19.27 2.61 19.47
N ASN A 195 -18.52 3.03 18.46
CA ASN A 195 -18.91 2.88 17.05
C ASN A 195 -18.50 1.53 16.46
N LYS A 196 -17.66 0.76 17.16
CA LYS A 196 -17.10 -0.53 16.72
C LYS A 196 -16.34 -0.38 15.39
N THR A 197 -15.56 0.68 15.28
CA THR A 197 -14.76 1.01 14.10
C THR A 197 -13.31 1.24 14.48
N TRP A 198 -12.43 1.17 13.48
CA TRP A 198 -11.05 1.60 13.63
C TRP A 198 -10.96 3.10 13.38
N THR A 199 -10.49 3.85 14.37
CA THR A 199 -10.40 5.32 14.33
C THR A 199 -9.65 5.77 13.09
N LEU A 200 -8.52 5.12 12.80
CA LEU A 200 -7.69 5.49 11.67
C LEU A 200 -8.40 5.26 10.33
N THR A 201 -9.07 4.11 10.17
CA THR A 201 -9.88 3.81 8.98
C THR A 201 -10.97 4.86 8.75
N GLU A 202 -11.66 5.33 9.80
CA GLU A 202 -12.69 6.37 9.64
C GLU A 202 -12.11 7.73 9.23
N LYS A 203 -10.90 8.07 9.69
CA LYS A 203 -10.22 9.32 9.30
C LYS A 203 -9.60 9.27 7.90
N LEU A 204 -9.34 8.07 7.38
CA LEU A 204 -8.84 7.87 6.02
C LEU A 204 -9.91 8.04 4.95
N LYS A 205 -11.17 7.65 5.22
CA LYS A 205 -12.25 7.70 4.21
C LYS A 205 -12.43 9.09 3.57
N PRO A 206 -12.44 10.21 4.32
CA PRO A 206 -12.58 11.55 3.75
C PRO A 206 -11.41 11.99 2.85
N LEU A 207 -10.24 11.38 3.02
CA LEU A 207 -9.04 11.64 2.22
C LEU A 207 -9.03 10.89 0.89
N VAL A 208 -9.96 9.95 0.67
CA VAL A 208 -10.04 9.21 -0.59
C VAL A 208 -10.42 10.15 -1.72
N VAL A 209 -9.62 10.15 -2.78
CA VAL A 209 -9.78 10.95 -3.99
C VAL A 209 -9.52 10.11 -5.22
N ASN A 210 -10.23 10.41 -6.30
CA ASN A 210 -9.85 9.93 -7.63
C ASN A 210 -8.99 10.99 -8.29
N VAL A 211 -7.92 10.56 -8.96
CA VAL A 211 -6.95 11.46 -9.58
C VAL A 211 -6.80 11.09 -11.05
N ASN A 212 -6.92 12.10 -11.91
CA ASN A 212 -6.61 12.03 -13.32
C ASN A 212 -5.25 12.68 -13.56
N PHE A 213 -4.21 11.88 -13.79
CA PHE A 213 -2.86 12.39 -14.05
C PHE A 213 -2.73 12.72 -15.53
N GLN A 214 -2.41 13.98 -15.83
CA GLN A 214 -2.32 14.48 -17.18
C GLN A 214 -0.93 14.95 -17.53
N ARG A 215 -0.56 14.82 -18.81
CA ARG A 215 0.65 15.40 -19.40
C ARG A 215 0.28 15.92 -20.77
N GLY A 216 0.62 17.16 -21.09
CA GLY A 216 0.19 17.84 -22.31
C GLY A 216 -1.34 17.85 -22.46
N ASN A 217 -2.08 18.07 -21.35
CA ASN A 217 -3.55 18.04 -21.29
C ASN A 217 -4.19 16.70 -21.74
N LYS A 218 -3.42 15.60 -21.71
CA LYS A 218 -3.90 14.24 -22.02
C LYS A 218 -3.77 13.36 -20.79
N THR A 219 -4.78 12.53 -20.54
CA THR A 219 -4.72 11.53 -19.46
C THR A 219 -3.59 10.54 -19.73
N VAL A 220 -2.65 10.44 -18.81
CA VAL A 220 -1.62 9.41 -18.79
C VAL A 220 -2.17 8.19 -18.07
N PHE A 221 -2.65 8.37 -16.84
CA PHE A 221 -3.29 7.32 -16.06
C PHE A 221 -4.26 7.92 -15.04
N LYS A 222 -5.12 7.06 -14.47
CA LYS A 222 -6.06 7.42 -13.40
C LYS A 222 -5.81 6.55 -12.18
N SER A 223 -6.11 7.08 -11.00
CA SER A 223 -5.98 6.32 -9.75
C SER A 223 -7.06 6.66 -8.74
N THR A 224 -7.36 5.72 -7.85
CA THR A 224 -7.98 6.03 -6.55
C THR A 224 -6.85 6.10 -5.53
N ASN A 225 -6.77 7.21 -4.79
CA ASN A 225 -5.65 7.52 -3.91
C ASN A 225 -6.11 8.24 -2.63
N PHE A 226 -5.19 8.51 -1.70
CA PHE A 226 -5.42 9.35 -0.54
C PHE A 226 -4.73 10.71 -0.72
N ALA A 227 -5.43 11.80 -0.42
CA ALA A 227 -4.82 13.13 -0.38
C ALA A 227 -3.68 13.15 0.66
N GLY A 228 -2.48 13.52 0.22
CA GLY A 228 -1.25 13.48 1.02
C GLY A 228 -0.32 12.29 0.74
N TYR A 229 -0.77 11.26 0.02
CA TYR A 229 0.04 10.11 -0.39
C TYR A 229 0.46 10.21 -1.86
N VAL A 230 1.77 10.21 -2.13
CA VAL A 230 2.32 10.40 -3.49
C VAL A 230 2.55 9.09 -4.25
N GLY A 231 2.58 7.96 -3.53
CA GLY A 231 2.54 6.63 -4.14
C GLY A 231 1.16 6.31 -4.71
N ILE A 232 1.05 5.19 -5.43
CA ILE A 232 -0.22 4.70 -5.98
C ILE A 232 -0.41 3.23 -5.59
N LEU A 233 -1.60 2.89 -5.10
CA LEU A 233 -1.97 1.49 -4.77
C LEU A 233 -2.98 0.91 -5.76
N THR A 234 -3.65 1.76 -6.53
CA THR A 234 -4.76 1.38 -7.42
C THR A 234 -4.83 2.37 -8.57
N GLY A 235 -4.70 1.88 -9.79
CA GLY A 235 -4.79 2.72 -10.97
C GLY A 235 -5.02 1.98 -12.27
N ILE A 236 -5.28 2.76 -13.31
CA ILE A 236 -5.48 2.30 -14.68
C ILE A 236 -4.80 3.25 -15.65
N ARG A 237 -4.04 2.71 -16.58
CA ARG A 237 -3.56 3.39 -17.78
C ARG A 237 -4.57 3.13 -18.91
N PRO A 238 -5.42 4.11 -19.28
CA PRO A 238 -6.53 3.88 -20.20
C PRO A 238 -6.08 3.23 -21.51
N GLY A 239 -6.76 2.15 -21.90
CA GLY A 239 -6.48 1.43 -23.13
C GLY A 239 -5.29 0.48 -23.08
N GLU A 240 -4.50 0.44 -21.99
CA GLU A 240 -3.28 -0.36 -21.89
C GLU A 240 -3.38 -1.43 -20.80
N PHE A 241 -3.44 -1.02 -19.53
CA PHE A 241 -3.49 -1.93 -18.39
C PHE A 241 -4.05 -1.28 -17.13
N SER A 242 -4.42 -2.11 -16.16
CA SER A 242 -4.89 -1.78 -14.83
C SER A 242 -4.05 -2.49 -13.78
N LEU A 243 -3.79 -1.83 -12.66
CA LEU A 243 -2.83 -2.29 -11.67
C LEU A 243 -3.34 -2.02 -10.26
N THR A 244 -3.29 -3.06 -9.42
CA THR A 244 -3.52 -2.94 -7.97
C THR A 244 -2.39 -3.63 -7.21
N MET A 245 -2.08 -3.10 -6.04
CA MET A 245 -1.06 -3.64 -5.14
C MET A 245 -1.70 -4.09 -3.83
N ASN A 246 -1.31 -5.28 -3.36
CA ASN A 246 -1.66 -5.82 -2.06
C ASN A 246 -0.39 -6.12 -1.25
N GLU A 247 -0.40 -5.79 0.03
CA GLU A 247 0.69 -6.10 0.97
C GLU A 247 0.92 -7.62 1.09
N ARG A 248 2.17 -8.03 1.28
CA ARG A 248 2.54 -9.41 1.58
C ARG A 248 3.36 -9.51 2.86
N PHE A 249 2.76 -10.08 3.90
CA PHE A 249 3.47 -10.29 5.17
C PHE A 249 4.56 -11.37 5.04
N ASN A 250 5.75 -11.05 5.52
CA ASN A 250 6.89 -11.97 5.64
C ASN A 250 7.78 -11.51 6.81
N PHE A 251 8.57 -12.43 7.38
CA PHE A 251 9.57 -12.10 8.41
C PHE A 251 10.66 -11.15 7.86
N ASP A 252 11.02 -11.28 6.58
CA ASP A 252 11.77 -10.27 5.80
C ASP A 252 10.78 -9.34 5.08
N GLY A 253 10.05 -8.55 5.89
CA GLY A 253 8.97 -7.66 5.46
C GLY A 253 9.39 -6.19 5.39
N GLY A 254 8.42 -5.29 5.18
CA GLY A 254 8.68 -3.86 4.99
C GLY A 254 9.49 -3.17 6.10
N TYR A 255 9.39 -3.63 7.35
CA TYR A 255 10.20 -3.08 8.46
C TYR A 255 11.70 -3.28 8.26
N VAL A 256 12.12 -4.43 7.73
CA VAL A 256 13.55 -4.70 7.45
C VAL A 256 14.01 -3.79 6.32
N GLY A 257 13.19 -3.66 5.26
CA GLY A 257 13.47 -2.74 4.17
C GLY A 257 13.60 -1.29 4.62
N ILE A 258 12.68 -0.79 5.45
CA ILE A 258 12.74 0.58 5.98
C ILE A 258 14.00 0.78 6.85
N LEU A 259 14.37 -0.19 7.68
CA LEU A 259 15.60 -0.09 8.48
C LEU A 259 16.85 -0.07 7.59
N GLU A 260 16.94 -0.95 6.59
CA GLU A 260 18.03 -0.95 5.63
C GLU A 260 18.11 0.39 4.87
N TRP A 261 16.96 0.94 4.47
CA TRP A 261 16.85 2.24 3.80
C TRP A 261 17.38 3.40 4.65
N ILE A 262 16.98 3.43 5.93
CA ILE A 262 17.44 4.43 6.91
C ILE A 262 18.95 4.30 7.13
N LEU A 263 19.47 3.08 7.19
CA LEU A 263 20.90 2.79 7.33
C LEU A 263 21.71 3.00 6.03
N GLY A 264 21.07 3.47 4.96
CA GLY A 264 21.73 3.91 3.72
C GLY A 264 21.72 2.87 2.59
N TRP A 265 21.13 1.70 2.78
CA TRP A 265 20.95 0.69 1.72
C TRP A 265 19.66 0.95 0.96
N ARG A 266 19.79 1.74 -0.11
CA ARG A 266 18.66 2.33 -0.85
C ARG A 266 18.45 1.77 -2.26
N ASP A 267 18.69 0.47 -2.45
CA ASP A 267 18.59 -0.19 -3.76
C ASP A 267 17.19 -0.76 -4.07
N GLY A 268 16.27 -0.79 -3.08
CA GLY A 268 14.87 -1.20 -3.25
C GLY A 268 13.93 -0.04 -3.61
N MET A 269 12.79 -0.32 -4.26
CA MET A 269 11.77 0.69 -4.50
C MET A 269 10.60 0.53 -3.53
N TRP A 270 9.99 1.64 -3.14
CA TRP A 270 8.73 1.62 -2.39
C TRP A 270 7.66 1.05 -3.32
N MET A 271 6.76 0.22 -2.80
CA MET A 271 5.77 -0.47 -3.61
C MET A 271 4.81 0.52 -4.26
N GLY A 272 4.38 1.54 -3.52
CA GLY A 272 3.55 2.61 -4.06
C GLY A 272 4.27 3.45 -5.12
N PHE A 273 5.58 3.65 -4.98
CA PHE A 273 6.39 4.42 -5.94
C PHE A 273 6.63 3.62 -7.22
N LEU A 274 6.89 2.32 -7.11
CA LEU A 274 7.01 1.45 -8.27
C LEU A 274 5.69 1.41 -9.06
N THR A 275 4.58 1.21 -8.36
CA THR A 275 3.24 1.19 -8.97
C THR A 275 2.95 2.51 -9.70
N ARG A 276 3.29 3.65 -9.07
CA ARG A 276 3.21 4.98 -9.70
C ARG A 276 4.07 5.05 -10.96
N LYS A 277 5.35 4.68 -10.87
CA LYS A 277 6.30 4.75 -11.99
C LYS A 277 5.84 3.89 -13.17
N VAL A 278 5.31 2.69 -12.91
CA VAL A 278 4.78 1.78 -13.92
C VAL A 278 3.55 2.39 -14.60
N LEU A 279 2.56 2.88 -13.85
CA LEU A 279 1.37 3.52 -14.43
C LEU A 279 1.72 4.75 -15.28
N GLU A 280 2.70 5.53 -14.84
CA GLU A 280 3.10 6.75 -15.54
C GLU A 280 3.91 6.47 -16.82
N ASN A 281 4.82 5.48 -16.79
CA ASN A 281 5.84 5.32 -17.83
C ASN A 281 5.74 4.03 -18.66
N ALA A 282 5.17 2.95 -18.12
CA ALA A 282 5.08 1.70 -18.88
C ALA A 282 4.15 1.85 -20.08
N THR A 283 4.52 1.23 -21.20
CA THR A 283 3.82 1.42 -22.48
C THR A 283 2.93 0.25 -22.87
N SER A 284 2.92 -0.84 -22.10
CA SER A 284 2.10 -2.02 -22.36
C SER A 284 1.94 -2.89 -21.11
N TYR A 285 1.02 -3.85 -21.17
CA TYR A 285 0.88 -4.89 -20.13
C TYR A 285 2.17 -5.68 -19.89
N GLU A 286 2.88 -6.12 -20.94
CA GLU A 286 4.11 -6.92 -20.77
C GLU A 286 5.25 -6.09 -20.18
N ASP A 287 5.42 -4.85 -20.63
CA ASP A 287 6.38 -3.91 -20.05
C ASP A 287 6.07 -3.63 -18.56
N ALA A 288 4.80 -3.42 -18.23
CA ALA A 288 4.38 -3.26 -16.84
C ALA A 288 4.69 -4.52 -16.01
N LYS A 289 4.37 -5.71 -16.53
CA LYS A 289 4.64 -7.00 -15.89
C LYS A 289 6.13 -7.19 -15.63
N ASP A 290 6.99 -6.96 -16.62
CA ASP A 290 8.44 -7.08 -16.49
C ASP A 290 8.99 -6.13 -15.42
N GLN A 291 8.58 -4.86 -15.44
CA GLN A 291 8.99 -3.89 -14.42
C GLN A 291 8.55 -4.31 -13.01
N LEU A 292 7.31 -4.80 -12.87
CA LEU A 292 6.74 -5.27 -11.60
C LEU A 292 7.33 -6.60 -11.12
N SER A 293 7.92 -7.41 -12.00
CA SER A 293 8.57 -8.68 -11.67
C SER A 293 10.06 -8.54 -11.34
N LEU A 294 10.74 -7.56 -11.95
CA LEU A 294 12.20 -7.46 -11.88
C LEU A 294 12.70 -6.39 -10.91
N THR A 295 11.90 -5.35 -10.64
CA THR A 295 12.35 -4.25 -9.77
C THR A 295 12.49 -4.72 -8.32
N LYS A 296 13.65 -4.47 -7.69
CA LYS A 296 13.85 -4.70 -6.25
C LYS A 296 12.88 -3.83 -5.44
N LEU A 297 12.33 -4.39 -4.37
CA LEU A 297 11.34 -3.78 -3.49
C LEU A 297 11.86 -3.67 -2.06
N LEU A 298 11.32 -2.71 -1.34
CA LEU A 298 11.53 -2.59 0.11
C LEU A 298 10.73 -3.60 0.92
N ALA A 299 9.56 -3.97 0.43
CA ALA A 299 8.68 -4.93 1.08
C ALA A 299 8.20 -5.98 0.06
N PRO A 300 7.87 -7.20 0.51
CA PRO A 300 7.18 -8.18 -0.32
C PRO A 300 5.80 -7.65 -0.73
N ALA A 301 5.35 -7.97 -1.94
CA ALA A 301 4.09 -7.47 -2.49
C ALA A 301 3.38 -8.53 -3.33
N TYR A 302 2.09 -8.32 -3.56
CA TYR A 302 1.37 -8.89 -4.69
C TYR A 302 0.97 -7.77 -5.63
N PHE A 303 1.33 -7.89 -6.90
CA PHE A 303 0.81 -7.02 -7.95
C PHE A 303 -0.21 -7.78 -8.76
N ILE A 304 -1.42 -7.23 -8.86
CA ILE A 304 -2.46 -7.76 -9.72
C ILE A 304 -2.51 -6.83 -10.92
N LEU A 305 -2.35 -7.41 -12.11
CA LEU A 305 -2.23 -6.66 -13.36
C LEU A 305 -3.26 -7.22 -14.34
N GLY A 306 -4.03 -6.33 -14.98
CA GLY A 306 -4.94 -6.68 -16.08
C GLY A 306 -4.62 -5.85 -17.31
N GLY A 307 -4.51 -6.46 -18.49
CA GLY A 307 -4.20 -5.79 -19.75
C GLY A 307 -5.44 -5.40 -20.55
N ASN A 308 -5.27 -5.31 -21.87
CA ASN A 308 -6.31 -4.87 -22.81
C ASN A 308 -6.71 -5.95 -23.82
N ARG A 309 -6.22 -7.17 -23.66
CA ARG A 309 -6.44 -8.31 -24.57
C ARG A 309 -6.71 -9.60 -23.78
N THR A 310 -7.35 -10.56 -24.44
CA THR A 310 -7.55 -11.93 -23.93
C THR A 310 -6.26 -12.53 -23.40
N GLY A 311 -6.35 -13.17 -22.23
CA GLY A 311 -5.23 -13.76 -21.51
C GLY A 311 -4.36 -12.77 -20.73
N GLN A 312 -4.55 -11.45 -20.88
CA GLN A 312 -3.78 -10.46 -20.13
C GLN A 312 -4.38 -10.21 -18.75
N GLY A 313 -4.13 -11.13 -17.83
CA GLY A 313 -4.32 -10.90 -16.40
C GLY A 313 -3.38 -11.76 -15.60
N CYS A 314 -2.77 -11.22 -14.55
CA CYS A 314 -1.89 -11.98 -13.68
C CYS A 314 -1.85 -11.49 -12.24
N VAL A 315 -1.38 -12.38 -11.36
CA VAL A 315 -0.95 -12.07 -10.01
C VAL A 315 0.54 -12.35 -9.91
N ILE A 316 1.34 -11.32 -9.66
CA ILE A 316 2.78 -11.39 -9.48
C ILE A 316 3.07 -11.45 -7.98
N THR A 317 3.60 -12.57 -7.51
CA THR A 317 3.99 -12.76 -6.11
C THR A 317 5.46 -12.38 -5.93
N ARG A 318 5.73 -11.33 -5.16
CA ARG A 318 7.08 -10.77 -4.97
C ARG A 318 7.60 -11.00 -3.55
N THR A 319 8.90 -11.29 -3.46
CA THR A 319 9.72 -10.92 -2.31
C THR A 319 10.38 -9.57 -2.57
N ARG A 320 11.18 -9.07 -1.62
CA ARG A 320 11.99 -7.87 -1.80
C ARG A 320 12.90 -7.94 -3.04
N ILE A 321 13.45 -9.11 -3.36
CA ILE A 321 14.45 -9.23 -4.44
C ILE A 321 13.99 -10.10 -5.61
N ASN A 322 13.16 -11.11 -5.38
CA ASN A 322 12.80 -12.11 -6.39
C ASN A 322 11.30 -12.10 -6.69
N THR A 323 10.93 -12.51 -7.90
CA THR A 323 9.59 -12.99 -8.22
C THR A 323 9.50 -14.46 -7.81
N LEU A 324 8.54 -14.79 -6.95
CA LEU A 324 8.30 -16.17 -6.52
C LEU A 324 7.40 -16.92 -7.48
N ASP A 325 6.40 -16.22 -8.02
CA ASP A 325 5.40 -16.80 -8.91
C ASP A 325 4.74 -15.70 -9.75
N ILE A 326 4.30 -16.07 -10.95
CA ILE A 326 3.43 -15.26 -11.81
C ILE A 326 2.28 -16.15 -12.23
N TRP A 327 1.11 -15.91 -11.63
CA TRP A 327 -0.09 -16.68 -11.93
C TRP A 327 -0.91 -15.95 -12.98
N GLU A 328 -0.95 -16.47 -14.21
CA GLU A 328 -1.68 -15.88 -15.34
C GLU A 328 -3.09 -16.44 -15.50
N ILE A 329 -4.01 -15.64 -16.07
CA ILE A 329 -5.33 -16.11 -16.49
C ILE A 329 -5.11 -17.12 -17.61
N PHE A 330 -5.56 -18.35 -17.39
CA PHE A 330 -5.65 -19.35 -18.44
C PHE A 330 -7.10 -19.48 -18.89
N LEU A 331 -7.33 -19.65 -20.20
CA LEU A 331 -8.66 -19.78 -20.83
C LEU A 331 -9.58 -20.84 -20.22
N TRP A 332 -9.04 -21.83 -19.49
CA TRP A 332 -9.81 -22.86 -18.79
C TRP A 332 -10.27 -22.45 -17.38
N HIS A 333 -9.79 -21.31 -16.85
CA HIS A 333 -10.14 -20.70 -15.57
C HIS A 333 -10.53 -19.24 -15.84
N GLN A 334 -11.81 -19.04 -16.14
CA GLN A 334 -12.38 -17.78 -16.66
C GLN A 334 -12.32 -16.57 -15.69
N TYR A 335 -11.79 -16.75 -14.49
CA TYR A 335 -11.57 -15.68 -13.53
C TYR A 335 -10.44 -16.06 -12.59
N MET A 336 -9.59 -15.09 -12.24
CA MET A 336 -8.67 -15.22 -11.11
C MET A 336 -9.10 -14.27 -10.00
N MET A 337 -9.52 -14.88 -8.89
CA MET A 337 -9.79 -14.15 -7.67
C MET A 337 -8.58 -14.30 -6.75
N PHE A 338 -7.89 -13.21 -6.46
CA PHE A 338 -6.84 -13.19 -5.45
C PHE A 338 -7.33 -12.45 -4.20
N CYS A 339 -7.91 -13.23 -3.30
CA CYS A 339 -8.28 -12.77 -1.99
C CYS A 339 -7.13 -13.06 -1.02
N LEU A 340 -6.45 -12.03 -0.52
CA LEU A 340 -5.72 -12.14 0.73
C LEU A 340 -6.67 -11.80 1.87
N GLN A 341 -7.54 -12.75 2.18
CA GLN A 341 -8.02 -12.86 3.53
C GLN A 341 -6.83 -13.36 4.36
N ASN A 342 -6.13 -12.42 5.02
CA ASN A 342 -5.22 -12.63 6.13
C ASN A 342 -4.42 -13.95 6.14
N GLN A 343 -3.10 -13.87 5.95
CA GLN A 343 -2.17 -14.90 6.42
C GLN A 343 -2.14 -15.07 7.96
N PHE A 344 -3.11 -14.52 8.70
CA PHE A 344 -3.37 -14.91 10.10
C PHE A 344 -4.08 -16.27 10.18
N LEU A 345 -3.55 -17.29 9.49
CA LEU A 345 -3.71 -18.65 9.97
C LEU A 345 -2.59 -18.86 10.99
N ILE A 346 -2.99 -18.66 12.25
CA ILE A 346 -2.29 -19.14 13.44
C ILE A 346 -1.79 -20.55 13.13
N LYS A 347 -0.47 -20.74 13.18
CA LYS A 347 0.12 -22.08 13.21
C LYS A 347 -0.21 -22.77 14.51
#